data_AF-A0A3N5SBU1-F1
#
_entry.id   AF-A0A3N5SBU1-F1
#
_cell.length_a   1.000
_cell.length_b   1.000
_cell.length_c   1.000
_cell.angle_alpha   90.00
_cell.angle_beta   90.00
_cell.angle_gamma   90.00
#
_symmetry.space_group_name_H-M   'P 1'
#
loop_
_entity.id
_entity.type
_entity.pdbx_description
1 polymer ?
#
loop_
_entity_poly.entity_id
_entity_poly.type
_entity_poly.pdbx_seq_one_letter_code
_entity_poly.pdbx_strand_id
1 'polypeptide(L)'
;GAQIFIDGWAMVAPGDPELAADLAKRAASVSHDGEAIYGAQAIAAMKAQAFVEPDLNKLIDTAVRLIPANSVISRMIQDIRDWHSKESDWHKARESLADRYGYHKYGGNCHMVPNHGLIIFSLLYGDDDFQKSLMVVNTSGWDTDCNSGNVGCLLGIKNGLAGLQAGPDFRGPVADRLYLATADGGRAISAAVTETLHLVNAGRRLAGREPLALKHGAQFHFDLPGSVQGFQPEDSIETQGTVTVENVIGHSGSGSRSLALHYVGLAQGRVARVATPTFIPSAEVADYFDRRGYSLYASPRLYPGQTVYARVVADQNNEQAVRCKLYGRPYAANDELGYSSGPEVVLAAGHDCTLEWAIDNPDLSPIACIGLEINGDGGTGGTVYLDYLRWGGTPNVHFDRPDHGGLMWKRAWVNGLDHADRLTQMDFYPEPYRLLQNHGRGLMIQGTREWTDYQASARLTPHMCRAGGIGVRAQGMQRYYAMLVDQETTRLVRTLGNDTVLAETNVGWCFGRPYELTLRIIGNQLVGLINSEPVIEAADPDHTFEGGGIALICEEGRIGCDSVRVR
;
A
#
# COMPACT_ATOMS: atom_id res chain seq x y z
N GLY A 1 1.08 16.85 12.67
CA GLY A 1 0.96 15.38 12.65
C GLY A 1 -0.47 14.88 12.88
N ALA A 2 -1.13 15.20 14.00
CA ALA A 2 -2.42 14.61 14.40
C ALA A 2 -3.54 14.57 13.33
N GLN A 3 -3.52 15.45 12.33
CA GLN A 3 -4.55 15.55 11.28
C GLN A 3 -4.24 14.78 10.00
N ILE A 4 -3.00 14.34 9.78
CA ILE A 4 -2.59 13.81 8.46
C ILE A 4 -2.95 12.32 8.28
N PHE A 5 -3.25 11.63 9.38
CA PHE A 5 -3.54 10.21 9.41
C PHE A 5 -4.96 9.88 9.88
N ILE A 6 -5.86 10.86 9.94
CA ILE A 6 -7.22 10.66 10.50
C ILE A 6 -8.32 10.43 9.47
N ASP A 7 -8.00 10.57 8.19
CA ASP A 7 -8.97 10.49 7.09
C ASP A 7 -9.62 9.11 7.05
N GLY A 8 -8.82 8.06 7.25
CA GLY A 8 -9.31 6.70 7.35
C GLY A 8 -10.33 6.50 8.47
N TRP A 9 -10.17 7.17 9.62
CA TRP A 9 -11.12 7.08 10.75
C TRP A 9 -12.45 7.74 10.45
N ALA A 10 -12.46 8.79 9.63
CA ALA A 10 -13.70 9.37 9.12
C ALA A 10 -14.38 8.47 8.08
N MET A 11 -13.60 7.88 7.17
CA MET A 11 -14.11 7.04 6.08
C MET A 11 -14.70 5.70 6.55
N VAL A 12 -14.32 5.21 7.74
CA VAL A 12 -14.94 4.02 8.35
C VAL A 12 -16.22 4.34 9.14
N ALA A 13 -16.55 5.63 9.33
CA ALA A 13 -17.71 6.11 10.07
C ALA A 13 -18.58 7.07 9.22
N PRO A 14 -18.99 6.69 8.00
CA PRO A 14 -19.74 7.59 7.11
C PRO A 14 -21.10 7.97 7.73
N GLY A 15 -21.36 9.27 7.86
CA GLY A 15 -22.57 9.81 8.49
C GLY A 15 -22.60 9.74 10.02
N ASP A 16 -21.51 9.35 10.68
CA ASP A 16 -21.39 9.27 12.15
C ASP A 16 -20.19 10.11 12.63
N PRO A 17 -20.36 11.44 12.76
CA PRO A 17 -19.28 12.34 13.14
C PRO A 17 -18.82 12.14 14.59
N GLU A 18 -19.68 11.68 15.50
CA GLU A 18 -19.33 11.36 16.89
C GLU A 18 -18.34 10.18 16.95
N LEU A 19 -18.62 9.09 16.23
CA LEU A 19 -17.71 7.94 16.15
C LEU A 19 -16.37 8.35 15.50
N ALA A 20 -16.42 9.11 14.41
CA ALA A 20 -15.21 9.59 13.74
C ALA A 20 -14.34 10.44 14.68
N ALA A 21 -14.95 11.34 15.46
CA ALA A 21 -14.25 12.15 16.44
C ALA A 21 -13.66 11.32 17.59
N ASP A 22 -14.35 10.28 18.06
CA ASP A 22 -13.79 9.38 19.09
C ASP A 22 -12.59 8.58 18.56
N LEU A 23 -12.70 8.00 17.36
CA LEU A 23 -11.61 7.26 16.71
C LEU A 23 -10.39 8.17 16.45
N ALA A 24 -10.62 9.36 15.92
CA ALA A 24 -9.55 10.34 15.69
C ALA A 24 -8.87 10.77 16.99
N LYS A 25 -9.63 10.96 18.08
CA LYS A 25 -9.06 11.27 19.40
C LYS A 25 -8.12 10.17 19.89
N ARG A 26 -8.57 8.91 19.85
CA ARG A 26 -7.77 7.75 20.27
C ARG A 26 -6.50 7.64 19.43
N ALA A 27 -6.62 7.74 18.11
CA ALA A 27 -5.47 7.66 17.20
C ALA A 27 -4.48 8.81 17.41
N ALA A 28 -4.96 10.06 17.51
CA ALA A 28 -4.10 11.22 17.72
C ALA A 28 -3.38 11.17 19.08
N SER A 29 -4.05 10.67 20.13
CA SER A 29 -3.50 10.60 21.49
C SER A 29 -2.27 9.70 21.64
N VAL A 30 -1.97 8.85 20.65
CA VAL A 30 -0.77 8.01 20.64
C VAL A 30 0.52 8.85 20.53
N SER A 31 0.45 10.02 19.88
CA SER A 31 1.64 10.85 19.60
C SER A 31 1.45 12.36 19.78
N HIS A 32 0.22 12.82 20.04
CA HIS A 32 -0.13 14.23 20.12
C HIS A 32 -1.08 14.50 21.29
N ASP A 33 -1.09 15.73 21.80
CA ASP A 33 -1.91 16.16 22.93
C ASP A 33 -2.61 17.51 22.68
N GLY A 34 -3.41 17.94 23.66
CA GLY A 34 -4.03 19.27 23.70
C GLY A 34 -4.83 19.63 22.43
N GLU A 35 -4.58 20.82 21.89
CA GLU A 35 -5.26 21.34 20.71
C GLU A 35 -5.10 20.42 19.50
N ALA A 36 -3.97 19.71 19.35
CA ALA A 36 -3.69 18.78 18.25
C ALA A 36 -4.78 17.71 18.12
N ILE A 37 -5.28 17.20 19.26
CA ILE A 37 -6.37 16.24 19.30
C ILE A 37 -7.67 16.89 18.82
N TYR A 38 -8.02 18.09 19.29
CA TYR A 38 -9.26 18.78 18.89
C TYR A 38 -9.28 19.09 17.39
N GLY A 39 -8.15 19.52 16.83
CA GLY A 39 -8.03 19.72 15.39
C GLY A 39 -8.22 18.42 14.59
N ALA A 40 -7.77 17.28 15.11
CA ALA A 40 -7.98 15.98 14.47
C ALA A 40 -9.45 15.54 14.55
N GLN A 41 -10.09 15.70 15.71
CA GLN A 41 -11.51 15.40 15.91
C GLN A 41 -12.40 16.24 14.98
N ALA A 42 -12.14 17.55 14.89
CA ALA A 42 -12.89 18.47 14.04
C ALA A 42 -12.86 18.03 12.57
N ILE A 43 -11.69 17.75 12.01
CA ILE A 43 -11.57 17.34 10.61
C ILE A 43 -12.20 15.96 10.37
N ALA A 44 -12.00 15.00 11.28
CA ALA A 44 -12.61 13.68 11.15
C ALA A 44 -14.15 13.75 11.16
N ALA A 45 -14.72 14.55 12.06
CA ALA A 45 -16.16 14.79 12.11
C ALA A 45 -16.69 15.44 10.82
N MET A 46 -16.02 16.46 10.29
CA MET A 46 -16.41 17.07 9.01
C MET A 46 -16.42 16.05 7.88
N LYS A 47 -15.37 15.24 7.77
CA LYS A 47 -15.23 14.23 6.70
C LYS A 47 -16.26 13.11 6.81
N ALA A 48 -16.56 12.65 8.02
CA ALA A 48 -17.61 11.66 8.25
C ALA A 48 -19.00 12.20 7.90
N GLN A 49 -19.30 13.43 8.33
CA GLN A 49 -20.57 14.09 8.04
C GLN A 49 -20.75 14.44 6.55
N ALA A 50 -19.66 14.71 5.83
CA ALA A 50 -19.67 15.07 4.41
C ALA A 50 -20.25 13.98 3.48
N PHE A 51 -20.32 12.72 3.94
CA PHE A 51 -20.99 11.65 3.18
C PHE A 51 -22.51 11.86 3.05
N VAL A 52 -23.13 12.65 3.94
CA VAL A 52 -24.60 12.83 4.00
C VAL A 52 -25.04 14.28 4.06
N GLU A 53 -24.14 15.24 4.25
CA GLU A 53 -24.45 16.68 4.30
C GLU A 53 -23.54 17.47 3.34
N PRO A 54 -24.12 18.11 2.30
CA PRO A 54 -23.35 18.88 1.33
C PRO A 54 -23.12 20.35 1.72
N ASP A 55 -23.69 20.87 2.81
CA ASP A 55 -23.45 22.26 3.24
C ASP A 55 -22.19 22.38 4.11
N LEU A 56 -21.16 23.09 3.60
CA LEU A 56 -19.89 23.28 4.30
C LEU A 56 -20.04 23.95 5.68
N ASN A 57 -20.95 24.93 5.84
CA ASN A 57 -21.15 25.59 7.13
C ASN A 57 -21.72 24.63 8.15
N LYS A 58 -22.66 23.76 7.76
CA LYS A 58 -23.18 22.72 8.67
C LYS A 58 -22.14 21.67 9.03
N LEU A 59 -21.21 21.34 8.13
CA LEU A 59 -20.06 20.48 8.44
C LEU A 59 -19.18 21.13 9.52
N ILE A 60 -18.87 22.43 9.36
CA ILE A 60 -18.10 23.21 10.35
C ILE A 60 -18.86 23.28 11.69
N ASP A 61 -20.17 23.54 11.68
CA ASP A 61 -21.00 23.57 12.89
C ASP A 61 -20.96 22.22 13.62
N THR A 62 -20.95 21.12 12.88
CA THR A 62 -20.84 19.76 13.45
C THR A 62 -19.50 19.53 14.12
N ALA A 63 -18.40 19.92 13.49
CA ALA A 63 -17.07 19.83 14.09
C ALA A 63 -16.94 20.65 15.37
N VAL A 64 -17.41 21.90 15.36
CA VAL A 64 -17.30 22.80 16.52
C VAL A 64 -18.08 22.27 17.74
N ARG A 65 -19.22 21.57 17.52
CA ARG A 65 -19.98 20.94 18.62
C ARG A 65 -19.23 19.79 19.30
N LEU A 66 -18.28 19.15 18.61
CA LEU A 66 -17.60 17.94 19.10
C LEU A 66 -16.25 18.22 19.77
N ILE A 67 -15.86 19.49 19.89
CA ILE A 67 -14.64 19.94 20.56
C ILE A 67 -14.98 20.91 21.70
N PRO A 68 -14.06 21.16 22.67
CA PRO A 68 -14.33 22.12 23.73
C PRO A 68 -14.58 23.53 23.18
N ALA A 69 -15.67 24.18 23.60
CA ALA A 69 -16.06 25.51 23.13
C ALA A 69 -15.01 26.62 23.44
N ASN A 70 -14.17 26.40 24.46
CA ASN A 70 -13.08 27.29 24.84
C ASN A 70 -11.70 26.83 24.31
N SER A 71 -11.65 25.88 23.37
CA SER A 71 -10.41 25.50 22.69
C SER A 71 -9.91 26.62 21.77
N VAL A 72 -8.60 26.62 21.49
CA VAL A 72 -8.01 27.50 20.47
C VAL A 72 -8.63 27.21 19.11
N ILE A 73 -8.85 25.93 18.79
CA ILE A 73 -9.44 25.51 17.52
C ILE A 73 -10.86 26.05 17.34
N SER A 74 -11.73 25.93 18.35
CA SER A 74 -13.09 26.49 18.27
C SER A 74 -13.09 28.01 18.08
N ARG A 75 -12.22 28.75 18.79
CA ARG A 75 -12.09 30.21 18.62
C ARG A 75 -11.57 30.59 17.24
N MET A 76 -10.56 29.88 16.76
CA MET A 76 -9.96 30.10 15.44
C MET A 76 -11.00 29.93 14.33
N ILE A 77 -11.79 28.86 14.37
CA ILE A 77 -12.85 28.63 13.38
C ILE A 77 -13.85 29.80 13.38
N GLN A 78 -14.25 30.28 14.55
CA GLN A 78 -15.15 31.42 14.67
C GLN A 78 -14.54 32.70 14.08
N ASP A 79 -13.28 33.00 14.42
CA ASP A 79 -12.59 34.17 13.88
C ASP A 79 -12.51 34.13 12.34
N ILE A 80 -12.22 32.96 11.76
CA ILE A 80 -12.13 32.79 10.30
C ILE A 80 -13.50 33.01 9.65
N ARG A 81 -14.59 32.47 10.23
CA ARG A 81 -15.96 32.73 9.73
C ARG A 81 -16.31 34.21 9.80
N ASP A 82 -15.94 34.87 10.89
CA ASP A 82 -16.16 36.30 11.08
C ASP A 82 -15.39 37.14 10.05
N TRP A 83 -14.13 36.79 9.77
CA TRP A 83 -13.34 37.44 8.72
C TRP A 83 -13.94 37.21 7.33
N HIS A 84 -14.30 35.97 7.02
CA HIS A 84 -14.94 35.60 5.76
C HIS A 84 -16.24 36.38 5.50
N SER A 85 -17.02 36.67 6.55
CA SER A 85 -18.26 37.47 6.42
C SER A 85 -18.03 38.96 6.11
N LYS A 86 -16.80 39.48 6.29
CA LYS A 86 -16.49 40.91 6.22
C LYS A 86 -15.47 41.27 5.13
N GLU A 87 -14.62 40.32 4.75
CA GLU A 87 -13.54 40.53 3.79
C GLU A 87 -13.57 39.43 2.73
N SER A 88 -13.91 39.80 1.50
CA SER A 88 -13.95 38.89 0.35
C SER A 88 -12.56 38.61 -0.24
N ASP A 89 -11.60 39.50 -0.01
CA ASP A 89 -10.22 39.31 -0.45
C ASP A 89 -9.48 38.37 0.50
N TRP A 90 -9.36 37.11 0.08
CA TRP A 90 -8.69 36.08 0.87
C TRP A 90 -7.21 36.42 1.16
N HIS A 91 -6.53 37.25 0.35
CA HIS A 91 -5.15 37.65 0.66
C HIS A 91 -5.11 38.48 1.95
N LYS A 92 -6.02 39.45 2.11
CA LYS A 92 -6.12 40.27 3.32
C LYS A 92 -6.60 39.47 4.53
N ALA A 93 -7.56 38.57 4.33
CA ALA A 93 -8.04 37.71 5.41
C ALA A 93 -6.97 36.69 5.87
N ARG A 94 -6.11 36.23 4.95
CA ARG A 94 -4.93 35.42 5.30
C ARG A 94 -3.98 36.22 6.19
N GLU A 95 -3.68 37.48 5.90
CA GLU A 95 -2.86 38.31 6.81
C GLU A 95 -3.42 38.32 8.24
N SER A 96 -4.75 38.40 8.42
CA SER A 96 -5.39 38.29 9.74
C SER A 96 -5.16 36.92 10.41
N LEU A 97 -5.26 35.83 9.65
CA LEU A 97 -4.96 34.48 10.13
C LEU A 97 -3.49 34.34 10.54
N ALA A 98 -2.56 34.85 9.73
CA ALA A 98 -1.14 34.84 10.04
C ALA A 98 -0.87 35.65 11.30
N ASP A 99 -1.33 36.89 11.36
CA ASP A 99 -1.12 37.77 12.52
C ASP A 99 -1.65 37.17 13.81
N ARG A 100 -2.82 36.51 13.77
CA ARG A 100 -3.45 35.96 14.99
C ARG A 100 -2.95 34.56 15.36
N TYR A 101 -2.64 33.72 14.37
CA TYR A 101 -2.40 32.28 14.56
C TYR A 101 -1.19 31.70 13.83
N GLY A 102 -0.33 32.53 13.22
CA GLY A 102 0.82 32.08 12.44
C GLY A 102 1.95 31.44 13.24
N TYR A 103 2.94 30.90 12.52
CA TYR A 103 4.11 30.21 13.11
C TYR A 103 4.96 31.07 14.04
N HIS A 104 4.93 32.40 13.92
CA HIS A 104 5.60 33.29 14.88
C HIS A 104 4.98 33.28 16.27
N LYS A 105 3.72 32.82 16.40
CA LYS A 105 3.02 32.61 17.66
C LYS A 105 3.05 31.16 18.10
N TYR A 106 2.86 30.26 17.14
CA TYR A 106 2.86 28.81 17.35
C TYR A 106 4.11 28.23 16.68
N GLY A 107 5.24 28.28 17.39
CA GLY A 107 6.57 27.98 16.86
C GLY A 107 6.71 26.61 16.17
N GLY A 108 7.84 26.42 15.49
CA GLY A 108 8.08 25.26 14.61
C GLY A 108 7.59 25.51 13.17
N ASN A 109 7.85 24.56 12.28
CA ASN A 109 7.60 24.73 10.84
C ASN A 109 6.33 24.02 10.33
N CYS A 110 5.65 23.27 11.20
CA CYS A 110 4.49 22.43 10.87
C CYS A 110 3.48 22.37 12.03
N HIS A 111 3.37 23.46 12.80
CA HIS A 111 2.50 23.48 13.98
C HIS A 111 1.02 23.30 13.59
N MET A 112 0.29 22.44 14.32
CA MET A 112 -1.08 22.07 13.94
C MET A 112 -2.02 23.27 13.85
N VAL A 113 -2.05 24.14 14.86
CA VAL A 113 -3.01 25.26 14.98
C VAL A 113 -3.06 26.15 13.71
N PRO A 114 -1.97 26.80 13.26
CA PRO A 114 -1.96 27.57 12.02
C PRO A 114 -2.42 26.77 10.78
N ASN A 115 -2.00 25.51 10.66
CA ASN A 115 -2.35 24.65 9.53
C ASN A 115 -3.84 24.26 9.52
N HIS A 116 -4.42 23.97 10.68
CA HIS A 116 -5.87 23.78 10.80
C HIS A 116 -6.64 25.04 10.39
N GLY A 117 -6.12 26.21 10.78
CA GLY A 117 -6.64 27.49 10.32
C GLY A 117 -6.66 27.61 8.81
N LEU A 118 -5.56 27.24 8.13
CA LEU A 118 -5.51 27.24 6.67
C LEU A 118 -6.51 26.28 6.02
N ILE A 119 -6.72 25.09 6.58
CA ILE A 119 -7.72 24.14 6.06
C ILE A 119 -9.12 24.77 6.06
N ILE A 120 -9.55 25.29 7.21
CA ILE A 120 -10.88 25.92 7.35
C ILE A 120 -10.97 27.19 6.48
N PHE A 121 -9.92 27.99 6.47
CA PHE A 121 -9.82 29.19 5.66
C PHE A 121 -9.99 28.90 4.17
N SER A 122 -9.25 27.93 3.63
CA SER A 122 -9.32 27.59 2.21
C SER A 122 -10.66 26.98 1.80
N LEU A 123 -11.32 26.25 2.70
CA LEU A 123 -12.65 25.71 2.43
C LEU A 123 -13.69 26.84 2.31
N LEU A 124 -13.62 27.85 3.18
CA LEU A 124 -14.54 28.99 3.16
C LEU A 124 -14.32 29.89 1.93
N TYR A 125 -13.07 30.21 1.59
CA TYR A 125 -12.74 31.05 0.43
C TYR A 125 -12.65 30.29 -0.91
N GLY A 126 -12.83 28.97 -0.87
CA GLY A 126 -12.71 28.08 -2.02
C GLY A 126 -13.97 27.95 -2.88
N ASP A 127 -15.07 28.63 -2.53
CA ASP A 127 -16.36 28.60 -3.23
C ASP A 127 -16.92 27.19 -3.48
N ASP A 128 -16.58 26.23 -2.60
CA ASP A 128 -16.89 24.82 -2.78
C ASP A 128 -16.29 24.18 -4.06
N ASP A 129 -15.34 24.85 -4.70
CA ASP A 129 -14.63 24.39 -5.89
C ASP A 129 -13.30 23.73 -5.51
N PHE A 130 -13.05 22.53 -6.04
CA PHE A 130 -11.87 21.74 -5.71
C PHE A 130 -10.57 22.46 -6.10
N GLN A 131 -10.50 22.97 -7.33
CA GLN A 131 -9.31 23.64 -7.85
C GLN A 131 -9.03 24.95 -7.11
N LYS A 132 -10.06 25.78 -6.89
CA LYS A 132 -9.94 27.04 -6.16
C LYS A 132 -9.52 26.81 -4.72
N SER A 133 -10.12 25.83 -4.03
CA SER A 133 -9.74 25.48 -2.65
C SER A 133 -8.28 25.04 -2.55
N LEU A 134 -7.83 24.16 -3.47
CA LEU A 134 -6.42 23.73 -3.52
C LEU A 134 -5.46 24.85 -3.91
N MET A 135 -5.87 25.77 -4.79
CA MET A 135 -5.10 26.96 -5.10
C MET A 135 -4.92 27.84 -3.86
N VAL A 136 -6.02 28.17 -3.16
CA VAL A 136 -5.99 29.03 -1.96
C VAL A 136 -5.10 28.42 -0.88
N VAL A 137 -5.26 27.13 -0.58
CA VAL A 137 -4.50 26.48 0.49
C VAL A 137 -3.00 26.40 0.16
N ASN A 138 -2.64 26.09 -1.10
CA ASN A 138 -1.24 26.00 -1.51
C ASN A 138 -0.55 27.36 -1.60
N THR A 139 -1.24 28.38 -2.13
CA THR A 139 -0.68 29.74 -2.22
C THR A 139 -0.57 30.39 -0.84
N SER A 140 -1.36 29.94 0.16
CA SER A 140 -1.25 30.42 1.54
C SER A 140 0.03 29.95 2.27
N GLY A 141 0.80 29.03 1.68
CA GLY A 141 2.08 28.55 2.21
C GLY A 141 1.95 27.65 3.44
N TRP A 142 2.99 27.66 4.29
CA TRP A 142 3.12 26.75 5.45
C TRP A 142 3.19 25.27 5.02
N ASP A 143 2.51 24.37 5.73
CA ASP A 143 2.62 22.91 5.54
C ASP A 143 1.67 22.45 4.41
N THR A 144 2.07 22.71 3.15
CA THR A 144 1.16 22.68 2.00
C THR A 144 0.64 21.28 1.66
N ASP A 145 1.44 20.23 1.83
CA ASP A 145 1.05 18.85 1.55
C ASP A 145 -0.03 18.37 2.52
N CYS A 146 0.12 18.63 3.82
CA CYS A 146 -0.86 18.21 4.82
C CYS A 146 -2.17 18.98 4.70
N ASN A 147 -2.09 20.28 4.40
CA ASN A 147 -3.27 21.13 4.26
C ASN A 147 -4.05 20.76 2.99
N SER A 148 -3.36 20.62 1.85
CA SER A 148 -3.96 20.15 0.60
C SER A 148 -4.55 18.76 0.72
N GLY A 149 -3.87 17.82 1.38
CA GLY A 149 -4.40 16.48 1.61
C GLY A 149 -5.73 16.51 2.36
N ASN A 150 -5.82 17.32 3.41
CA ASN A 150 -7.04 17.44 4.21
C ASN A 150 -8.20 18.11 3.47
N VAL A 151 -7.93 19.24 2.79
CA VAL A 151 -8.92 19.96 1.98
C VAL A 151 -9.40 19.07 0.82
N GLY A 152 -8.47 18.47 0.09
CA GLY A 152 -8.76 17.59 -1.03
C GLY A 152 -9.55 16.35 -0.63
N CYS A 153 -9.24 15.74 0.52
CA CYS A 153 -10.02 14.62 1.04
C CYS A 153 -11.47 15.01 1.36
N LEU A 154 -11.69 16.11 2.08
CA LEU A 154 -13.04 16.56 2.42
C LEU A 154 -13.87 16.85 1.17
N LEU A 155 -13.32 17.62 0.22
CA LEU A 155 -14.00 17.96 -1.03
C LEU A 155 -14.20 16.73 -1.92
N GLY A 156 -13.26 15.77 -1.92
CA GLY A 156 -13.41 14.50 -2.63
C GLY A 156 -14.56 13.64 -2.10
N ILE A 157 -14.75 13.59 -0.77
CA ILE A 157 -15.91 12.92 -0.15
C ILE A 157 -17.20 13.66 -0.51
N LYS A 158 -17.20 14.98 -0.30
CA LYS A 158 -18.38 15.84 -0.38
C LYS A 158 -18.91 16.03 -1.81
N ASN A 159 -18.00 16.27 -2.77
CA ASN A 159 -18.34 16.65 -4.14
C ASN A 159 -18.16 15.48 -5.13
N GLY A 160 -17.53 14.39 -4.69
CA GLY A 160 -17.31 13.18 -5.48
C GLY A 160 -16.45 13.41 -6.73
N LEU A 161 -16.56 12.48 -7.69
CA LEU A 161 -15.81 12.54 -8.94
C LEU A 161 -16.13 13.78 -9.78
N ALA A 162 -17.37 14.26 -9.74
CA ALA A 162 -17.78 15.46 -10.47
C ALA A 162 -17.00 16.70 -10.01
N GLY A 163 -16.77 16.86 -8.70
CA GLY A 163 -15.96 17.96 -8.16
C GLY A 163 -14.50 17.90 -8.62
N LEU A 164 -13.91 16.70 -8.72
CA LEU A 164 -12.54 16.51 -9.21
C LEU A 164 -12.42 16.76 -10.73
N GLN A 165 -13.50 16.57 -11.49
CA GLN A 165 -13.55 16.71 -12.95
C GLN A 165 -13.92 18.13 -13.41
N ALA A 166 -14.29 19.03 -12.50
CA ALA A 166 -14.64 20.41 -12.83
C ALA A 166 -13.42 21.26 -13.25
N GLY A 167 -12.20 20.81 -12.93
CA GLY A 167 -10.95 21.51 -13.19
C GLY A 167 -9.97 20.73 -14.08
N PRO A 168 -8.66 20.96 -13.92
CA PRO A 168 -7.62 20.19 -14.60
C PRO A 168 -7.70 18.68 -14.31
N ASP A 169 -7.05 17.87 -15.14
CA ASP A 169 -6.95 16.43 -14.88
C ASP A 169 -6.01 16.12 -13.72
N PHE A 170 -6.59 15.97 -12.52
CA PHE A 170 -5.88 15.58 -11.30
C PHE A 170 -5.58 14.09 -11.20
N ARG A 171 -6.31 13.24 -11.93
CA ARG A 171 -6.31 11.79 -11.69
C ARG A 171 -5.46 11.05 -12.71
N GLY A 172 -5.50 11.46 -13.99
CA GLY A 172 -4.77 10.81 -15.08
C GLY A 172 -3.26 10.65 -14.81
N PRO A 173 -2.53 11.71 -14.39
CA PRO A 173 -1.10 11.60 -14.11
C PRO A 173 -0.74 10.65 -12.96
N VAL A 174 -1.62 10.53 -11.96
CA VAL A 174 -1.42 9.65 -10.79
C VAL A 174 -1.79 8.21 -11.14
N ALA A 175 -2.81 8.02 -11.98
CA ALA A 175 -3.34 6.72 -12.39
C ALA A 175 -3.69 5.82 -11.19
N ASP A 176 -4.27 6.41 -10.14
CA ASP A 176 -4.57 5.77 -8.84
C ASP A 176 -3.36 5.27 -8.04
N ARG A 177 -2.11 5.39 -8.51
CA ARG A 177 -0.95 4.81 -7.83
C ARG A 177 -0.70 5.47 -6.47
N LEU A 178 -0.35 4.65 -5.48
CA LEU A 178 0.00 5.09 -4.14
C LEU A 178 1.26 4.37 -3.65
N TYR A 179 2.14 5.11 -2.97
CA TYR A 179 3.21 4.54 -2.17
C TYR A 179 2.90 4.77 -0.70
N LEU A 180 2.75 3.68 0.05
CA LEU A 180 2.41 3.73 1.47
C LEU A 180 3.66 3.57 2.32
N ALA A 181 3.86 4.49 3.26
CA ALA A 181 4.83 4.30 4.33
C ALA A 181 4.28 3.28 5.32
N THR A 182 4.72 2.03 5.21
CA THR A 182 4.19 0.92 5.99
C THR A 182 5.26 -0.13 6.30
N ALA A 183 5.11 -0.82 7.44
CA ALA A 183 5.89 -2.02 7.75
C ALA A 183 5.31 -3.30 7.11
N ASP A 184 4.13 -3.19 6.50
CA ASP A 184 3.47 -4.25 5.73
C ASP A 184 3.87 -4.13 4.25
N GLY A 185 5.06 -4.67 3.93
CA GLY A 185 5.74 -4.43 2.65
C GLY A 185 4.91 -4.77 1.41
N GLY A 186 4.10 -5.82 1.47
CA GLY A 186 3.21 -6.22 0.37
C GLY A 186 2.10 -5.20 0.05
N ARG A 187 1.90 -4.19 0.90
CA ARG A 187 0.95 -3.09 0.69
C ARG A 187 1.61 -1.78 0.29
N ALA A 188 2.94 -1.69 0.34
CA ALA A 188 3.65 -0.44 0.10
C ALA A 188 3.38 0.12 -1.31
N ILE A 189 3.31 -0.74 -2.31
CA ILE A 189 2.94 -0.39 -3.69
C ILE A 189 1.46 -0.70 -3.88
N SER A 190 0.62 0.34 -3.81
CA SER A 190 -0.83 0.21 -3.78
C SER A 190 -1.51 1.10 -4.82
N ALA A 191 -2.83 1.08 -4.80
CA ALA A 191 -3.68 1.98 -5.58
C ALA A 191 -4.82 2.53 -4.72
N ALA A 192 -5.33 3.71 -5.06
CA ALA A 192 -6.40 4.39 -4.33
C ALA A 192 -7.64 3.50 -4.14
N VAL A 193 -7.98 2.67 -5.14
CA VAL A 193 -9.12 1.74 -5.04
C VAL A 193 -8.82 0.54 -4.14
N THR A 194 -7.59 0.03 -4.14
CA THR A 194 -7.16 -1.02 -3.19
C THR A 194 -7.35 -0.54 -1.76
N GLU A 195 -6.90 0.68 -1.46
CA GLU A 195 -7.04 1.28 -0.13
C GLU A 195 -8.50 1.63 0.19
N THR A 196 -9.28 2.05 -0.80
CA THR A 196 -10.73 2.26 -0.65
C THR A 196 -11.43 0.98 -0.20
N LEU A 197 -11.17 -0.16 -0.85
CA LEU A 197 -11.76 -1.44 -0.45
C LEU A 197 -11.31 -1.89 0.93
N HIS A 198 -10.05 -1.63 1.30
CA HIS A 198 -9.56 -1.90 2.65
C HIS A 198 -10.32 -1.11 3.71
N LEU A 199 -10.50 0.20 3.50
CA LEU A 199 -11.25 1.08 4.40
C LEU A 199 -12.73 0.71 4.46
N VAL A 200 -13.37 0.47 3.31
CA VAL A 200 -14.77 0.02 3.24
C VAL A 200 -14.95 -1.28 4.01
N ASN A 201 -14.06 -2.26 3.85
CA ASN A 201 -14.16 -3.53 4.57
C ASN A 201 -13.88 -3.39 6.07
N ALA A 202 -13.00 -2.46 6.48
CA ALA A 202 -12.84 -2.10 7.89
C ALA A 202 -14.13 -1.50 8.47
N GLY A 203 -14.76 -0.53 7.79
CA GLY A 203 -16.03 0.05 8.22
C GLY A 203 -17.17 -0.97 8.25
N ARG A 204 -17.25 -1.85 7.24
CA ARG A 204 -18.24 -2.95 7.21
C ARG A 204 -18.06 -3.89 8.39
N ARG A 205 -16.83 -4.26 8.75
CA ARG A 205 -16.54 -5.09 9.92
C ARG A 205 -16.98 -4.41 11.22
N LEU A 206 -16.71 -3.11 11.38
CA LEU A 206 -17.19 -2.33 12.53
C LEU A 206 -18.72 -2.33 12.63
N ALA A 207 -19.41 -2.32 11.49
CA ALA A 207 -20.86 -2.42 11.39
C ALA A 207 -21.41 -3.86 11.43
N GLY A 208 -20.59 -4.88 11.69
CA GLY A 208 -21.00 -6.29 11.70
C GLY A 208 -21.47 -6.82 10.34
N ARG A 209 -20.96 -6.27 9.24
CA ARG A 209 -21.29 -6.66 7.86
C ARG A 209 -20.15 -7.43 7.21
N GLU A 210 -20.51 -8.40 6.36
CA GLU A 210 -19.56 -9.17 5.56
C GLU A 210 -18.69 -8.28 4.65
N PRO A 211 -17.42 -8.61 4.41
CA PRO A 211 -16.56 -7.84 3.52
C PRO A 211 -17.08 -7.85 2.07
N LEU A 212 -16.84 -6.75 1.36
CA LEU A 212 -17.07 -6.61 -0.06
C LEU A 212 -15.88 -7.21 -0.83
N ALA A 213 -16.17 -8.04 -1.83
CA ALA A 213 -15.18 -8.62 -2.74
C ALA A 213 -15.63 -8.41 -4.20
N LEU A 214 -15.16 -7.33 -4.82
CA LEU A 214 -15.50 -7.01 -6.21
C LEU A 214 -14.84 -8.03 -7.16
N LYS A 215 -15.62 -8.50 -8.15
CA LYS A 215 -15.19 -9.52 -9.13
C LYS A 215 -14.48 -10.71 -8.49
N HIS A 216 -15.10 -11.24 -7.43
CA HIS A 216 -14.59 -12.39 -6.66
C HIS A 216 -13.20 -12.14 -6.04
N GLY A 217 -12.93 -10.90 -5.61
CA GLY A 217 -11.69 -10.53 -4.91
C GLY A 217 -10.49 -10.32 -5.84
N ALA A 218 -10.73 -9.95 -7.10
CA ALA A 218 -9.63 -9.63 -8.02
C ALA A 218 -8.80 -8.44 -7.51
N GLN A 219 -7.46 -8.58 -7.55
CA GLN A 219 -6.54 -7.52 -7.18
C GLN A 219 -6.70 -6.28 -8.07
N PHE A 220 -7.02 -6.48 -9.34
CA PHE A 220 -7.39 -5.43 -10.27
C PHE A 220 -8.75 -5.73 -10.90
N HIS A 221 -9.77 -4.94 -10.54
CA HIS A 221 -11.17 -5.24 -10.88
C HIS A 221 -11.84 -4.15 -11.72
N PHE A 222 -11.32 -2.91 -11.74
CA PHE A 222 -11.80 -1.77 -12.56
C PHE A 222 -13.28 -1.39 -12.42
N ASP A 223 -13.94 -1.85 -11.35
CA ASP A 223 -15.39 -1.70 -11.19
C ASP A 223 -15.78 -0.33 -10.63
N LEU A 224 -14.83 0.39 -10.00
CA LEU A 224 -15.07 1.75 -9.50
C LEU A 224 -14.87 2.78 -10.63
N PRO A 225 -15.80 3.74 -10.82
CA PRO A 225 -15.77 4.66 -11.94
C PRO A 225 -14.49 5.48 -12.07
N GLY A 226 -13.96 5.51 -13.29
CA GLY A 226 -12.80 6.33 -13.66
C GLY A 226 -11.47 5.81 -13.11
N SER A 227 -11.42 4.63 -12.47
CA SER A 227 -10.20 4.05 -11.91
C SER A 227 -9.48 3.16 -12.92
N VAL A 228 -8.17 3.36 -13.05
CA VAL A 228 -7.26 2.56 -13.87
C VAL A 228 -6.32 1.69 -13.03
N GLN A 229 -6.37 1.80 -11.70
CA GLN A 229 -5.71 0.90 -10.72
C GLN A 229 -4.21 0.71 -10.98
N GLY A 230 -3.53 1.79 -11.34
CA GLY A 230 -2.10 1.83 -11.61
C GLY A 230 -1.69 1.41 -13.02
N PHE A 231 -2.62 0.96 -13.86
CA PHE A 231 -2.31 0.61 -15.25
C PHE A 231 -1.99 1.85 -16.07
N GLN A 232 -0.82 1.83 -16.70
CA GLN A 232 -0.35 2.87 -17.60
C GLN A 232 0.26 2.26 -18.86
N PRO A 233 0.20 2.94 -20.02
CA PRO A 233 0.98 2.57 -21.19
C PRO A 233 2.47 2.52 -20.88
N GLU A 234 3.15 1.50 -21.40
CA GLU A 234 4.61 1.41 -21.32
C GLU A 234 5.26 2.39 -22.31
N ASP A 235 6.36 3.02 -21.90
CA ASP A 235 7.11 4.01 -22.71
C ASP A 235 8.42 3.42 -23.28
N SER A 236 8.38 2.18 -23.77
CA SER A 236 9.49 1.58 -24.52
C SER A 236 9.37 1.90 -26.01
N ILE A 237 10.47 1.78 -26.75
CA ILE A 237 10.51 2.07 -28.20
C ILE A 237 9.48 1.24 -28.97
N GLU A 238 9.22 -0.01 -28.58
CA GLU A 238 8.27 -0.89 -29.27
C GLU A 238 6.81 -0.51 -29.02
N THR A 239 6.52 0.28 -27.98
CA THR A 239 5.15 0.52 -27.47
C THR A 239 4.77 1.98 -27.38
N GLN A 240 5.71 2.90 -27.57
CA GLN A 240 5.43 4.33 -27.43
C GLN A 240 4.32 4.77 -28.40
N GLY A 241 3.27 5.38 -27.82
CA GLY A 241 2.11 5.85 -28.56
C GLY A 241 1.26 4.75 -29.23
N THR A 242 1.36 3.49 -28.78
CA THR A 242 0.53 2.39 -29.32
C THR A 242 -0.76 2.18 -28.57
N VAL A 243 -0.91 2.67 -27.33
CA VAL A 243 -2.08 2.39 -26.49
C VAL A 243 -2.42 3.52 -25.52
N THR A 244 -3.72 3.75 -25.30
CA THR A 244 -4.25 4.52 -24.18
C THR A 244 -5.19 3.68 -23.34
N VAL A 245 -5.43 4.08 -22.09
CA VAL A 245 -6.29 3.35 -21.15
C VAL A 245 -7.45 4.21 -20.68
N GLU A 246 -8.63 3.61 -20.55
CA GLU A 246 -9.84 4.26 -20.05
C GLU A 246 -10.68 3.28 -19.21
N ASN A 247 -11.33 3.78 -18.16
CA ASN A 247 -12.28 2.98 -17.39
C ASN A 247 -13.72 3.13 -17.93
N VAL A 248 -14.23 2.09 -18.57
CA VAL A 248 -15.51 2.12 -19.31
C VAL A 248 -16.60 1.26 -18.68
N ILE A 249 -17.86 1.55 -18.97
CA ILE A 249 -19.02 0.74 -18.57
C ILE A 249 -19.13 -0.48 -19.49
N GLY A 250 -19.50 -1.64 -18.92
CA GLY A 250 -19.72 -2.87 -19.68
C GLY A 250 -18.49 -3.76 -19.78
N HIS A 251 -18.53 -4.70 -20.72
CA HIS A 251 -17.48 -5.67 -21.05
C HIS A 251 -16.96 -6.52 -19.86
N SER A 252 -17.72 -6.55 -18.77
CA SER A 252 -17.43 -7.34 -17.58
C SER A 252 -18.36 -8.54 -17.46
N GLY A 253 -17.82 -9.69 -17.04
CA GLY A 253 -18.59 -10.90 -16.77
C GLY A 253 -19.14 -10.99 -15.34
N SER A 254 -18.62 -10.19 -14.41
CA SER A 254 -18.96 -10.27 -12.97
C SER A 254 -19.06 -8.90 -12.26
N GLY A 255 -18.97 -7.81 -13.02
CA GLY A 255 -19.11 -6.44 -12.55
C GLY A 255 -19.78 -5.56 -13.61
N SER A 256 -19.62 -4.25 -13.46
CA SER A 256 -20.27 -3.23 -14.26
C SER A 256 -19.33 -2.45 -15.19
N ARG A 257 -18.02 -2.55 -14.98
CA ARG A 257 -17.01 -1.77 -15.73
C ARG A 257 -15.75 -2.58 -16.03
N SER A 258 -14.94 -2.13 -16.96
CA SER A 258 -13.65 -2.74 -17.35
C SER A 258 -12.63 -1.66 -17.71
N LEU A 259 -11.36 -2.04 -17.80
CA LEU A 259 -10.32 -1.18 -18.38
C LEU A 259 -10.26 -1.38 -19.89
N ALA A 260 -10.63 -0.37 -20.68
CA ALA A 260 -10.43 -0.35 -22.11
C ALA A 260 -8.98 0.00 -22.44
N LEU A 261 -8.38 -0.78 -23.34
CA LEU A 261 -7.07 -0.53 -23.93
C LEU A 261 -7.28 -0.23 -25.41
N HIS A 262 -7.22 1.06 -25.76
CA HIS A 262 -7.38 1.53 -27.13
C HIS A 262 -6.02 1.49 -27.81
N TYR A 263 -5.81 0.52 -28.69
CA TYR A 263 -4.53 0.32 -29.36
C TYR A 263 -4.56 0.80 -30.81
N VAL A 264 -3.43 1.29 -31.32
CA VAL A 264 -3.30 1.84 -32.67
C VAL A 264 -1.98 1.45 -33.33
N GLY A 265 -2.04 1.15 -34.63
CA GLY A 265 -0.86 0.96 -35.48
C GLY A 265 0.01 -0.25 -35.11
N LEU A 266 -0.57 -1.32 -34.57
CA LEU A 266 0.19 -2.51 -34.21
C LEU A 266 0.78 -3.19 -35.45
N ALA A 267 2.03 -3.66 -35.35
CA ALA A 267 2.71 -4.36 -36.42
C ALA A 267 3.77 -5.30 -35.85
N GLN A 268 4.42 -6.08 -36.71
CA GLN A 268 5.55 -6.92 -36.29
C GLN A 268 6.64 -6.05 -35.63
N GLY A 269 6.92 -6.31 -34.35
CA GLY A 269 7.86 -5.53 -33.54
C GLY A 269 7.32 -4.24 -32.93
N ARG A 270 6.05 -3.89 -33.18
CA ARG A 270 5.35 -2.74 -32.58
C ARG A 270 4.06 -3.19 -31.90
N VAL A 271 4.05 -3.21 -30.57
CA VAL A 271 2.99 -3.82 -29.74
C VAL A 271 2.37 -2.81 -28.79
N ALA A 272 1.17 -3.09 -28.30
CA ALA A 272 0.55 -2.35 -27.21
C ALA A 272 0.85 -3.04 -25.88
N ARG A 273 1.35 -2.28 -24.89
CA ARG A 273 1.59 -2.77 -23.54
C ARG A 273 1.05 -1.79 -22.52
N VAL A 274 0.33 -2.32 -21.55
CA VAL A 274 -0.06 -1.60 -20.34
C VAL A 274 0.29 -2.43 -19.13
N ALA A 275 0.83 -1.80 -18.09
CA ALA A 275 1.22 -2.49 -16.87
C ALA A 275 0.96 -1.64 -15.63
N THR A 276 0.89 -2.32 -14.49
CA THR A 276 0.79 -1.72 -13.17
C THR A 276 1.90 -2.26 -12.27
N PRO A 277 2.52 -1.42 -11.41
CA PRO A 277 3.54 -1.88 -10.47
C PRO A 277 3.03 -2.92 -9.46
N THR A 278 3.82 -3.96 -9.26
CA THR A 278 3.65 -4.98 -8.21
C THR A 278 4.77 -4.95 -7.18
N PHE A 279 5.82 -4.17 -7.44
CA PHE A 279 6.92 -3.86 -6.54
C PHE A 279 7.45 -2.45 -6.89
N ILE A 280 8.60 -2.04 -6.34
CA ILE A 280 9.23 -0.77 -6.68
C ILE A 280 9.43 -0.72 -8.20
N PRO A 281 8.97 0.32 -8.92
CA PRO A 281 8.93 0.29 -10.38
C PRO A 281 10.30 0.33 -11.07
N SER A 282 11.31 0.94 -10.44
CA SER A 282 12.68 1.01 -10.97
C SER A 282 13.71 1.28 -9.87
N ALA A 283 14.98 0.98 -10.15
CA ALA A 283 16.07 1.29 -9.21
C ALA A 283 16.20 2.80 -8.98
N GLU A 284 15.95 3.64 -10.00
CA GLU A 284 15.97 5.10 -9.89
C GLU A 284 14.89 5.61 -8.94
N VAL A 285 13.70 4.98 -8.93
CA VAL A 285 12.64 5.32 -7.97
C VAL A 285 13.10 4.99 -6.55
N ALA A 286 13.72 3.83 -6.32
CA ALA A 286 14.26 3.47 -5.01
C ALA A 286 15.31 4.49 -4.54
N ASP A 287 16.26 4.82 -5.42
CA ASP A 287 17.33 5.78 -5.15
C ASP A 287 16.83 7.20 -4.90
N TYR A 288 15.77 7.62 -5.61
CA TYR A 288 15.13 8.92 -5.39
C TYR A 288 14.66 9.04 -3.93
N PHE A 289 13.97 8.02 -3.42
CA PHE A 289 13.45 7.99 -2.06
C PHE A 289 14.55 7.93 -1.00
N ASP A 290 15.58 7.11 -1.23
CA ASP A 290 16.74 7.04 -0.34
C ASP A 290 17.45 8.40 -0.20
N ARG A 291 17.66 9.11 -1.32
CA ARG A 291 18.31 10.43 -1.31
C ARG A 291 17.46 11.51 -0.61
N ARG A 292 16.15 11.30 -0.49
CA ARG A 292 15.22 12.20 0.22
C ARG A 292 15.13 11.91 1.73
N GLY A 293 15.78 10.84 2.21
CA GLY A 293 15.72 10.44 3.62
C GLY A 293 14.47 9.65 4.01
N TYR A 294 13.67 9.19 3.03
CA TYR A 294 12.46 8.41 3.24
C TYR A 294 12.48 7.19 2.32
N SER A 295 13.29 6.18 2.68
CA SER A 295 13.45 4.96 1.88
C SER A 295 12.10 4.27 1.62
N LEU A 296 11.91 3.83 0.37
CA LEU A 296 10.74 3.08 -0.03
C LEU A 296 10.91 1.60 0.34
N TYR A 297 10.36 1.21 1.49
CA TYR A 297 10.31 -0.19 1.92
C TYR A 297 9.08 -0.87 1.32
N ALA A 298 9.29 -1.88 0.50
CA ALA A 298 8.21 -2.61 -0.16
C ALA A 298 8.60 -4.08 -0.31
N SER A 299 7.60 -4.94 -0.39
CA SER A 299 7.74 -6.32 -0.85
C SER A 299 6.95 -6.50 -2.14
N PRO A 300 7.38 -7.41 -3.03
CA PRO A 300 6.59 -7.75 -4.21
C PRO A 300 5.19 -8.24 -3.84
N ARG A 301 4.25 -8.06 -4.76
CA ARG A 301 2.88 -8.57 -4.61
C ARG A 301 2.63 -9.89 -5.34
N LEU A 302 3.53 -10.22 -6.26
CA LEU A 302 3.46 -11.41 -7.12
C LEU A 302 4.74 -12.22 -6.97
N TYR A 303 4.59 -13.52 -6.78
CA TYR A 303 5.68 -14.45 -6.50
C TYR A 303 5.59 -15.72 -7.36
N PRO A 304 6.71 -16.41 -7.58
CA PRO A 304 6.71 -17.75 -8.15
C PRO A 304 5.82 -18.72 -7.36
N GLY A 305 5.21 -19.68 -8.07
CA GLY A 305 4.24 -20.63 -7.50
C GLY A 305 2.79 -20.10 -7.51
N GLN A 306 2.58 -18.82 -7.77
CA GLN A 306 1.26 -18.24 -7.97
C GLN A 306 0.82 -18.33 -9.43
N THR A 307 -0.49 -18.36 -9.66
CA THR A 307 -1.06 -18.31 -11.01
C THR A 307 -1.84 -17.00 -11.19
N VAL A 308 -1.54 -16.30 -12.28
CA VAL A 308 -2.23 -15.08 -12.71
C VAL A 308 -3.33 -15.45 -13.68
N TYR A 309 -4.49 -14.83 -13.49
CA TYR A 309 -5.67 -14.94 -14.34
C TYR A 309 -6.11 -13.56 -14.78
N ALA A 310 -6.34 -13.38 -16.08
CA ALA A 310 -6.92 -12.15 -16.61
C ALA A 310 -7.99 -12.46 -17.64
N ARG A 311 -9.20 -11.95 -17.42
CA ARG A 311 -10.26 -12.02 -18.43
C ARG A 311 -10.17 -10.81 -19.35
N VAL A 312 -10.03 -11.09 -20.64
CA VAL A 312 -9.94 -10.09 -21.71
C VAL A 312 -11.07 -10.27 -22.71
N VAL A 313 -11.56 -9.17 -23.26
CA VAL A 313 -12.65 -9.14 -24.26
C VAL A 313 -12.22 -8.28 -25.44
N ALA A 314 -12.25 -8.80 -26.66
CA ALA A 314 -12.03 -7.97 -27.85
C ALA A 314 -13.31 -7.23 -28.22
N ASP A 315 -13.19 -5.97 -28.60
CA ASP A 315 -14.33 -5.21 -29.10
C ASP A 315 -14.93 -5.88 -30.36
N GLN A 316 -16.25 -5.86 -30.46
CA GLN A 316 -16.97 -6.43 -31.60
C GLN A 316 -16.67 -5.71 -32.92
N ASN A 317 -16.21 -4.47 -32.86
CA ASN A 317 -15.89 -3.64 -34.02
C ASN A 317 -14.40 -3.76 -34.43
N ASN A 318 -13.60 -4.58 -33.76
CA ASN A 318 -12.23 -4.84 -34.19
C ASN A 318 -12.24 -5.49 -35.58
N GLU A 319 -11.53 -4.91 -36.55
CA GLU A 319 -11.49 -5.42 -37.93
C GLU A 319 -10.70 -6.73 -38.07
N GLN A 320 -9.74 -6.94 -37.16
CA GLN A 320 -8.83 -8.08 -37.17
C GLN A 320 -8.76 -8.70 -35.78
N ALA A 321 -8.50 -10.01 -35.74
CA ALA A 321 -8.13 -10.67 -34.49
C ALA A 321 -6.77 -10.15 -34.02
N VAL A 322 -6.60 -10.07 -32.71
CA VAL A 322 -5.34 -9.67 -32.06
C VAL A 322 -4.79 -10.80 -31.21
N ARG A 323 -3.49 -10.78 -30.96
CA ARG A 323 -2.83 -11.71 -30.05
C ARG A 323 -2.67 -11.03 -28.69
N CYS A 324 -3.11 -11.68 -27.63
CA CYS A 324 -3.04 -11.17 -26.26
C CYS A 324 -2.25 -12.14 -25.38
N LYS A 325 -1.43 -11.59 -24.48
CA LYS A 325 -0.75 -12.36 -23.44
C LYS A 325 -0.49 -11.51 -22.21
N LEU A 326 -0.44 -12.16 -21.05
CA LEU A 326 0.08 -11.57 -19.83
C LEU A 326 1.60 -11.45 -19.92
N TYR A 327 2.15 -10.36 -19.37
CA TYR A 327 3.59 -10.18 -19.26
C TYR A 327 3.98 -9.54 -17.93
N GLY A 328 5.22 -9.76 -17.51
CA GLY A 328 5.80 -9.15 -16.33
C GLY A 328 7.22 -8.66 -16.58
N ARG A 329 7.68 -7.75 -15.72
CA ARG A 329 9.02 -7.18 -15.74
C ARG A 329 9.78 -7.59 -14.47
N PRO A 330 10.42 -8.78 -14.42
CA PRO A 330 11.28 -9.12 -13.30
C PRO A 330 12.54 -8.27 -13.32
N TYR A 331 13.07 -7.95 -12.14
CA TYR A 331 14.43 -7.43 -12.04
C TYR A 331 15.45 -8.48 -12.50
N ALA A 332 16.58 -8.01 -13.04
CA ALA A 332 17.65 -8.85 -13.56
C ALA A 332 19.03 -8.28 -13.17
N ALA A 333 20.06 -8.63 -13.94
CA ALA A 333 21.41 -8.09 -13.76
C ALA A 333 21.40 -6.56 -13.74
N ASN A 334 22.27 -5.96 -12.92
CA ASN A 334 22.38 -4.51 -12.75
C ASN A 334 21.08 -3.78 -12.35
N ASP A 335 20.12 -4.50 -11.77
CA ASP A 335 18.80 -3.98 -11.40
C ASP A 335 17.99 -3.41 -12.58
N GLU A 336 18.28 -3.90 -13.80
CA GLU A 336 17.48 -3.64 -14.99
C GLU A 336 16.20 -4.49 -15.00
N LEU A 337 15.18 -4.01 -15.72
CA LEU A 337 13.93 -4.72 -15.90
C LEU A 337 13.99 -5.65 -17.12
N GLY A 338 13.91 -6.96 -16.87
CA GLY A 338 13.78 -7.99 -17.88
C GLY A 338 12.37 -8.05 -18.50
N TYR A 339 12.10 -9.12 -19.24
CA TYR A 339 10.78 -9.40 -19.80
C TYR A 339 10.47 -10.89 -19.64
N SER A 340 9.32 -11.21 -19.08
CA SER A 340 8.75 -12.56 -19.05
C SER A 340 7.29 -12.50 -19.46
N SER A 341 6.78 -13.55 -20.10
CA SER A 341 5.39 -13.58 -20.55
C SER A 341 4.79 -14.96 -20.44
N GLY A 342 3.49 -14.99 -20.19
CA GLY A 342 2.68 -16.20 -20.26
C GLY A 342 2.34 -16.61 -21.70
N PRO A 343 1.51 -17.65 -21.84
CA PRO A 343 1.01 -18.12 -23.13
C PRO A 343 0.28 -17.02 -23.90
N GLU A 344 0.44 -17.05 -25.23
CA GLU A 344 -0.25 -16.15 -26.15
C GLU A 344 -1.54 -16.78 -26.68
N VAL A 345 -2.60 -15.97 -26.78
CA VAL A 345 -3.90 -16.37 -27.32
C VAL A 345 -4.33 -15.42 -28.42
N VAL A 346 -4.87 -15.97 -29.51
CA VAL A 346 -5.53 -15.20 -30.56
C VAL A 346 -6.97 -14.90 -30.14
N LEU A 347 -7.33 -13.63 -30.09
CA LEU A 347 -8.62 -13.12 -29.66
C LEU A 347 -9.36 -12.49 -30.86
N ALA A 348 -10.40 -13.15 -31.33
CA ALA A 348 -11.26 -12.65 -32.40
C ALA A 348 -12.22 -11.56 -31.89
N ALA A 349 -12.65 -10.67 -32.78
CA ALA A 349 -13.61 -9.61 -32.46
C ALA A 349 -14.87 -10.17 -31.76
N GLY A 350 -15.33 -9.47 -30.72
CA GLY A 350 -16.53 -9.81 -29.94
C GLY A 350 -16.39 -11.05 -29.04
N HIS A 351 -15.22 -11.71 -29.02
CA HIS A 351 -14.97 -12.87 -28.15
C HIS A 351 -14.22 -12.46 -26.89
N ASP A 352 -14.44 -13.22 -25.82
CA ASP A 352 -13.65 -13.15 -24.60
C ASP A 352 -12.79 -14.39 -24.37
N CYS A 353 -11.75 -14.22 -23.57
CA CYS A 353 -10.84 -15.28 -23.15
C CYS A 353 -10.36 -15.01 -21.73
N THR A 354 -10.08 -16.07 -20.97
CA THR A 354 -9.31 -15.97 -19.72
C THR A 354 -7.89 -16.43 -19.98
N LEU A 355 -6.95 -15.49 -19.89
CA LEU A 355 -5.52 -15.76 -19.91
C LEU A 355 -5.12 -16.35 -18.57
N GLU A 356 -4.28 -17.38 -18.60
CA GLU A 356 -3.72 -18.05 -17.42
C GLU A 356 -2.20 -18.12 -17.55
N TRP A 357 -1.49 -17.70 -16.51
CA TRP A 357 -0.03 -17.76 -16.46
C TRP A 357 0.43 -18.20 -15.08
N ALA A 358 0.99 -19.42 -15.01
CA ALA A 358 1.71 -19.88 -13.83
C ALA A 358 3.05 -19.15 -13.75
N ILE A 359 3.27 -18.39 -12.69
CA ILE A 359 4.51 -17.64 -12.51
C ILE A 359 5.63 -18.59 -12.12
N ASP A 360 6.57 -18.73 -13.04
CA ASP A 360 7.92 -19.19 -12.79
C ASP A 360 8.87 -17.99 -12.77
N ASN A 361 9.78 -17.97 -11.80
CA ASN A 361 10.91 -17.05 -11.83
C ASN A 361 12.13 -17.74 -11.20
N PRO A 362 12.95 -18.43 -12.01
CA PRO A 362 14.09 -19.19 -11.52
C PRO A 362 15.17 -18.29 -10.90
N ASP A 363 15.25 -17.02 -11.33
CA ASP A 363 16.28 -16.08 -10.92
C ASP A 363 16.02 -15.42 -9.55
N LEU A 364 14.91 -15.78 -8.90
CA LEU A 364 14.51 -15.34 -7.55
C LEU A 364 14.30 -13.83 -7.41
N SER A 365 14.34 -13.09 -8.51
CA SER A 365 14.26 -11.64 -8.52
C SER A 365 12.83 -11.12 -8.38
N PRO A 366 12.61 -9.98 -7.70
CA PRO A 366 11.31 -9.33 -7.61
C PRO A 366 10.67 -9.02 -8.96
N ILE A 367 9.35 -9.22 -9.09
CA ILE A 367 8.58 -8.80 -10.26
C ILE A 367 8.12 -7.35 -10.06
N ALA A 368 8.69 -6.42 -10.84
CA ALA A 368 8.44 -4.98 -10.72
C ALA A 368 7.02 -4.59 -11.16
N CYS A 369 6.55 -5.18 -12.25
CA CYS A 369 5.20 -4.94 -12.75
C CYS A 369 4.62 -6.15 -13.49
N ILE A 370 3.29 -6.13 -13.65
CA ILE A 370 2.52 -7.07 -14.47
C ILE A 370 1.54 -6.31 -15.36
N GLY A 371 1.27 -6.85 -16.53
CA GLY A 371 0.48 -6.18 -17.54
C GLY A 371 -0.09 -7.10 -18.63
N LEU A 372 -0.71 -6.45 -19.61
CA LEU A 372 -1.24 -7.08 -20.82
C LEU A 372 -0.49 -6.55 -22.04
N GLU A 373 -0.01 -7.46 -22.89
CA GLU A 373 0.52 -7.15 -24.22
C GLU A 373 -0.53 -7.52 -25.28
N ILE A 374 -0.74 -6.62 -26.24
CA ILE A 374 -1.57 -6.82 -27.42
C ILE A 374 -0.69 -6.67 -28.65
N ASN A 375 -0.72 -7.66 -29.53
CA ASN A 375 0.04 -7.73 -30.76
C ASN A 375 -0.92 -7.90 -31.94
N GLY A 376 -0.59 -7.27 -33.07
CA GLY A 376 -1.38 -7.28 -34.29
C GLY A 376 -0.48 -7.15 -35.52
N ASP A 377 -1.08 -7.30 -36.70
CA ASP A 377 -0.38 -7.32 -37.98
C ASP A 377 -0.82 -6.14 -38.86
N GLY A 378 0.13 -5.47 -39.52
CA GLY A 378 -0.21 -4.55 -40.61
C GLY A 378 -0.91 -3.24 -40.22
N GLY A 379 -0.57 -2.66 -39.07
CA GLY A 379 -1.08 -1.35 -38.63
C GLY A 379 -2.40 -1.42 -37.88
N THR A 380 -2.76 -2.58 -37.30
CA THR A 380 -4.04 -2.81 -36.63
C THR A 380 -4.33 -1.78 -35.54
N GLY A 381 -5.56 -1.27 -35.52
CA GLY A 381 -6.12 -0.51 -34.40
C GLY A 381 -7.40 -1.18 -33.88
N GLY A 382 -7.77 -0.87 -32.64
CA GLY A 382 -8.97 -1.44 -32.02
C GLY A 382 -8.98 -1.28 -30.51
N THR A 383 -9.84 -2.05 -29.85
CA THR A 383 -9.96 -2.05 -28.38
C THR A 383 -9.99 -3.47 -27.83
N VAL A 384 -9.23 -3.70 -26.75
CA VAL A 384 -9.38 -4.86 -25.87
C VAL A 384 -9.76 -4.35 -24.49
N TYR A 385 -10.74 -4.99 -23.86
CA TYR A 385 -11.16 -4.71 -22.51
C TYR A 385 -10.55 -5.72 -21.54
N LEU A 386 -9.82 -5.24 -20.54
CA LEU A 386 -9.40 -6.02 -19.39
C LEU A 386 -10.50 -5.94 -18.33
N ASP A 387 -11.21 -7.06 -18.15
CA ASP A 387 -12.30 -7.17 -17.18
C ASP A 387 -11.73 -7.21 -15.75
N TYR A 388 -10.79 -8.11 -15.51
CA TYR A 388 -10.06 -8.19 -14.25
C TYR A 388 -8.68 -8.79 -14.47
N LEU A 389 -7.76 -8.51 -13.55
CA LEU A 389 -6.53 -9.26 -13.36
C LEU A 389 -6.44 -9.68 -11.89
N ARG A 390 -6.22 -10.97 -11.66
CA ARG A 390 -6.09 -11.53 -10.32
C ARG A 390 -4.99 -12.58 -10.25
N TRP A 391 -4.51 -12.87 -9.06
CA TRP A 391 -3.64 -14.02 -8.82
C TRP A 391 -3.96 -14.68 -7.50
N GLY A 392 -3.58 -15.94 -7.40
CA GLY A 392 -3.71 -16.74 -6.19
C GLY A 392 -2.75 -17.92 -6.20
N GLY A 393 -2.82 -18.72 -5.16
CA GLY A 393 -1.89 -19.83 -4.91
C GLY A 393 -0.85 -19.47 -3.86
N THR A 394 -0.34 -20.52 -3.20
CA THR A 394 0.73 -20.41 -2.23
C THR A 394 2.04 -20.09 -2.96
N PRO A 395 2.81 -19.09 -2.53
CA PRO A 395 4.12 -18.82 -3.10
C PRO A 395 5.02 -20.04 -2.95
N ASN A 396 5.78 -20.37 -3.99
CA ASN A 396 6.84 -21.36 -3.96
C ASN A 396 8.13 -20.68 -4.40
N VAL A 397 8.86 -20.13 -3.43
CA VAL A 397 9.98 -19.23 -3.68
C VAL A 397 11.16 -19.55 -2.78
N HIS A 398 12.35 -19.39 -3.33
CA HIS A 398 13.62 -19.43 -2.63
C HIS A 398 14.19 -18.01 -2.62
N PHE A 399 14.56 -17.48 -1.47
CA PHE A 399 15.23 -16.20 -1.35
C PHE A 399 16.68 -16.47 -0.97
N ASP A 400 17.55 -16.36 -1.96
CA ASP A 400 19.00 -16.56 -1.87
C ASP A 400 19.69 -15.45 -2.69
N ARG A 401 21.01 -15.33 -2.55
CA ARG A 401 21.80 -14.42 -3.38
C ARG A 401 21.70 -14.88 -4.84
N PRO A 402 21.18 -14.03 -5.76
CA PRO A 402 21.10 -14.37 -7.16
C PRO A 402 22.46 -14.15 -7.86
N ASP A 403 22.70 -14.87 -8.95
CA ASP A 403 23.99 -14.85 -9.67
C ASP A 403 24.22 -13.56 -10.50
N HIS A 404 23.20 -12.71 -10.64
CA HIS A 404 23.21 -11.56 -11.56
C HIS A 404 23.72 -10.25 -10.95
N GLY A 405 24.09 -10.23 -9.66
CA GLY A 405 24.73 -9.07 -9.00
C GLY A 405 23.84 -7.84 -8.75
N GLY A 406 22.55 -7.88 -9.10
CA GLY A 406 21.58 -6.85 -8.73
C GLY A 406 21.28 -6.84 -7.23
N LEU A 407 20.73 -5.75 -6.70
CA LEU A 407 20.44 -5.55 -5.27
C LEU A 407 18.94 -5.36 -4.96
N MET A 408 18.08 -5.29 -5.97
CA MET A 408 16.63 -5.11 -5.75
C MET A 408 15.98 -6.25 -4.96
N TRP A 409 16.52 -7.48 -5.03
CA TRP A 409 16.09 -8.60 -4.19
C TRP A 409 16.31 -8.36 -2.69
N LYS A 410 17.34 -7.59 -2.30
CA LYS A 410 17.53 -7.17 -0.91
C LYS A 410 16.57 -6.04 -0.52
N ARG A 411 16.26 -5.12 -1.45
CA ARG A 411 15.27 -4.05 -1.26
C ARG A 411 13.84 -4.57 -1.10
N ALA A 412 13.55 -5.79 -1.56
CA ALA A 412 12.25 -6.44 -1.41
C ALA A 412 11.88 -6.75 0.06
N TRP A 413 12.86 -6.70 0.96
CA TRP A 413 12.68 -6.92 2.38
C TRP A 413 12.47 -5.59 3.11
N VAL A 414 11.39 -5.52 3.88
CA VAL A 414 11.18 -4.43 4.84
C VAL A 414 12.15 -4.63 5.99
N ASN A 415 13.15 -3.77 6.09
CA ASN A 415 14.18 -3.85 7.13
C ASN A 415 13.79 -3.00 8.35
N GLY A 416 13.48 -3.66 9.46
CA GLY A 416 13.25 -3.04 10.77
C GLY A 416 14.30 -3.44 11.81
N LEU A 417 15.54 -3.69 11.39
CA LEU A 417 16.69 -3.96 12.24
C LEU A 417 17.56 -2.71 12.43
N ASP A 418 18.34 -2.65 13.51
CA ASP A 418 19.22 -1.51 13.83
C ASP A 418 20.43 -1.36 12.88
N HIS A 419 20.67 -2.34 12.01
CA HIS A 419 21.87 -2.32 11.21
C HIS A 419 21.89 -1.18 10.19
N ALA A 420 22.97 -0.39 10.23
CA ALA A 420 23.28 0.67 9.27
C ALA A 420 23.92 0.13 7.97
N ASP A 421 24.03 -1.18 7.79
CA ASP A 421 24.52 -1.68 6.50
C ASP A 421 23.60 -1.20 5.41
N ARG A 422 24.27 -0.73 4.38
CA ARG A 422 23.79 -0.60 3.02
C ARG A 422 23.44 -1.98 2.44
N LEU A 423 22.58 -2.77 3.10
CA LEU A 423 22.08 -4.05 2.60
C LEU A 423 21.60 -3.87 1.15
N THR A 424 21.01 -2.72 0.85
CA THR A 424 20.49 -2.36 -0.46
C THR A 424 21.49 -1.64 -1.38
N GLN A 425 22.72 -1.38 -0.94
CA GLN A 425 23.75 -0.67 -1.74
C GLN A 425 25.04 -1.48 -1.93
N MET A 426 25.28 -2.56 -1.17
CA MET A 426 26.45 -3.44 -1.32
C MET A 426 26.14 -4.90 -0.92
N ASP A 427 26.77 -5.87 -1.59
CA ASP A 427 26.72 -7.30 -1.24
C ASP A 427 28.11 -7.93 -1.25
N PHE A 428 28.80 -7.90 -0.10
CA PHE A 428 30.18 -8.42 0.03
C PHE A 428 30.37 -9.45 1.16
N TYR A 429 29.32 -9.72 1.94
CA TYR A 429 29.40 -10.68 3.03
C TYR A 429 29.11 -12.11 2.55
N PRO A 430 29.65 -13.16 3.21
CA PRO A 430 29.36 -14.54 2.83
C PRO A 430 27.87 -14.87 2.92
N GLU A 431 27.21 -14.50 4.01
CA GLU A 431 25.77 -14.68 4.18
C GLU A 431 24.95 -13.64 3.38
N PRO A 432 23.90 -14.05 2.64
CA PRO A 432 23.01 -13.14 1.90
C PRO A 432 22.28 -12.14 2.81
N TYR A 433 21.86 -12.59 4.00
CA TYR A 433 21.18 -11.77 4.97
C TYR A 433 21.90 -11.78 6.32
N ARG A 434 22.11 -10.59 6.87
CA ARG A 434 22.76 -10.41 8.16
C ARG A 434 21.86 -9.58 9.06
N LEU A 435 21.35 -10.20 10.13
CA LEU A 435 20.45 -9.56 11.07
C LEU A 435 21.28 -9.03 12.24
N LEU A 436 21.24 -7.71 12.50
CA LEU A 436 21.83 -7.11 13.70
C LEU A 436 20.79 -6.24 14.40
N GLN A 437 20.62 -6.50 15.68
CA GLN A 437 19.73 -5.72 16.54
C GLN A 437 20.47 -5.38 17.83
N ASN A 438 20.52 -4.09 18.19
CA ASN A 438 21.17 -3.66 19.43
C ASN A 438 20.20 -3.75 20.61
N HIS A 439 18.93 -3.41 20.42
CA HIS A 439 17.94 -3.37 21.50
C HIS A 439 16.60 -3.99 21.09
N GLY A 440 16.05 -4.83 21.98
CA GLY A 440 14.78 -5.49 21.73
C GLY A 440 14.80 -6.41 20.52
N ARG A 441 13.65 -6.56 19.87
CA ARG A 441 13.45 -7.46 18.74
C ARG A 441 13.31 -6.69 17.43
N GLY A 442 14.20 -6.97 16.49
CA GLY A 442 14.14 -6.45 15.12
C GLY A 442 13.68 -7.53 14.15
N LEU A 443 13.03 -7.09 13.08
CA LEU A 443 12.46 -7.95 12.05
C LEU A 443 12.94 -7.51 10.66
N MET A 444 13.13 -8.49 9.78
CA MET A 444 13.21 -8.29 8.34
C MET A 444 12.05 -9.05 7.68
N ILE A 445 11.13 -8.33 7.04
CA ILE A 445 9.82 -8.88 6.62
C ILE A 445 9.73 -8.93 5.09
N GLN A 446 9.15 -10.01 4.55
CA GLN A 446 8.84 -10.12 3.13
C GLN A 446 7.57 -10.95 2.89
N GLY A 447 6.81 -10.61 1.86
CA GLY A 447 5.57 -11.29 1.48
C GLY A 447 4.36 -10.38 1.62
N THR A 448 3.16 -10.98 1.55
CA THR A 448 1.89 -10.25 1.52
C THR A 448 0.86 -10.88 2.45
N ARG A 449 -0.29 -10.20 2.65
CA ARG A 449 -1.38 -10.72 3.49
C ARG A 449 -2.13 -11.90 2.88
N GLU A 450 -2.01 -12.11 1.59
CA GLU A 450 -2.63 -13.21 0.85
C GLU A 450 -1.96 -14.57 1.13
N TRP A 451 -0.80 -14.58 1.77
CA TRP A 451 -0.13 -15.80 2.22
C TRP A 451 -0.81 -16.34 3.48
N THR A 452 -1.56 -17.43 3.32
CA THR A 452 -2.42 -17.99 4.39
C THR A 452 -1.84 -19.27 4.94
N ASP A 453 -1.86 -20.35 4.16
CA ASP A 453 -1.34 -21.66 4.53
C ASP A 453 -0.03 -21.94 3.78
N TYR A 454 1.07 -22.00 4.54
CA TYR A 454 2.40 -22.17 3.99
C TYR A 454 3.42 -22.63 5.03
N GLN A 455 4.58 -23.03 4.56
CA GLN A 455 5.77 -23.32 5.35
C GLN A 455 6.89 -22.37 4.98
N ALA A 456 7.49 -21.72 5.98
CA ALA A 456 8.72 -20.97 5.85
C ALA A 456 9.89 -21.73 6.46
N SER A 457 11.02 -21.75 5.77
CA SER A 457 12.26 -22.36 6.24
C SER A 457 13.42 -21.37 6.06
N ALA A 458 14.30 -21.24 7.05
CA ALA A 458 15.50 -20.42 6.94
C ALA A 458 16.69 -21.11 7.61
N ARG A 459 17.86 -20.99 7.00
CA ARG A 459 19.11 -21.50 7.57
C ARG A 459 19.82 -20.39 8.32
N LEU A 460 19.78 -20.45 9.66
CA LEU A 460 20.24 -19.41 10.56
C LEU A 460 21.47 -19.84 11.35
N THR A 461 22.44 -18.93 11.51
CA THR A 461 23.60 -19.10 12.37
C THR A 461 23.61 -18.00 13.43
N PRO A 462 23.38 -18.32 14.72
CA PRO A 462 23.38 -17.35 15.80
C PRO A 462 24.78 -16.96 16.23
N HIS A 463 25.00 -15.66 16.39
CA HIS A 463 26.25 -15.11 16.90
C HIS A 463 25.98 -14.04 17.97
N MET A 464 26.08 -14.45 19.24
CA MET A 464 25.91 -13.55 20.40
C MET A 464 24.58 -12.80 20.36
N CYS A 465 23.48 -13.51 20.10
CA CYS A 465 22.13 -12.97 20.22
C CYS A 465 21.38 -13.57 21.42
N ARG A 466 20.46 -12.80 21.98
CA ARG A 466 19.58 -13.24 23.07
C ARG A 466 18.63 -14.32 22.58
N ALA A 467 17.97 -14.08 21.45
CA ALA A 467 17.10 -15.04 20.76
C ALA A 467 17.01 -14.69 19.27
N GLY A 468 16.45 -15.59 18.47
CA GLY A 468 16.11 -15.31 17.09
C GLY A 468 15.30 -16.42 16.46
N GLY A 469 14.92 -16.23 15.20
CA GLY A 469 14.17 -17.26 14.49
C GLY A 469 13.40 -16.74 13.31
N ILE A 470 12.23 -17.35 13.08
CA ILE A 470 11.39 -17.10 11.91
C ILE A 470 9.95 -16.78 12.33
N GLY A 471 9.37 -15.79 11.68
CA GLY A 471 7.98 -15.41 11.79
C GLY A 471 7.16 -15.83 10.57
N VAL A 472 5.90 -16.14 10.79
CA VAL A 472 4.88 -16.40 9.76
C VAL A 472 3.63 -15.56 10.03
N ARG A 473 2.85 -15.34 8.97
CA ARG A 473 1.70 -14.42 8.94
C ARG A 473 2.05 -13.04 9.51
N ALA A 474 3.23 -12.53 9.17
CA ALA A 474 3.68 -11.22 9.58
C ALA A 474 2.89 -10.10 8.88
N GLN A 475 2.32 -9.20 9.67
CA GLN A 475 1.51 -8.06 9.24
C GLN A 475 2.11 -6.72 9.71
N GLY A 476 3.43 -6.69 9.91
CA GLY A 476 4.21 -5.56 10.43
C GLY A 476 5.03 -5.93 11.66
N MET A 477 5.63 -4.93 12.30
CA MET A 477 6.64 -5.11 13.36
C MET A 477 6.14 -5.70 14.69
N GLN A 478 4.82 -5.77 14.89
CA GLN A 478 4.21 -6.17 16.18
C GLN A 478 2.99 -7.09 16.01
N ARG A 479 2.82 -7.72 14.84
CA ARG A 479 1.68 -8.57 14.49
C ARG A 479 2.15 -9.76 13.66
N TYR A 480 2.40 -10.89 14.32
CA TYR A 480 2.90 -12.12 13.68
C TYR A 480 2.79 -13.33 14.61
N TYR A 481 2.92 -14.53 14.05
CA TYR A 481 3.36 -15.70 14.81
C TYR A 481 4.86 -15.92 14.59
N ALA A 482 5.57 -16.46 15.57
CA ALA A 482 6.99 -16.77 15.42
C ALA A 482 7.41 -18.03 16.18
N MET A 483 8.44 -18.67 15.63
CA MET A 483 9.27 -19.65 16.34
C MET A 483 10.56 -18.94 16.74
N LEU A 484 10.75 -18.77 18.04
CA LEU A 484 11.93 -18.12 18.63
C LEU A 484 12.77 -19.17 19.33
N VAL A 485 14.08 -19.12 19.11
CA VAL A 485 15.06 -20.02 19.68
C VAL A 485 16.11 -19.19 20.41
N ASP A 486 16.39 -19.54 21.66
CA ASP A 486 17.51 -19.03 22.44
C ASP A 486 18.44 -20.17 22.85
N GLN A 487 19.35 -19.97 23.81
CA GLN A 487 20.34 -20.99 24.20
C GLN A 487 19.73 -22.19 24.93
N GLU A 488 18.54 -22.05 25.47
CA GLU A 488 17.92 -23.06 26.34
C GLU A 488 16.61 -23.57 25.77
N THR A 489 15.85 -22.70 25.10
CA THR A 489 14.46 -22.95 24.74
C THR A 489 14.12 -22.65 23.29
N THR A 490 13.07 -23.31 22.82
CA THR A 490 12.34 -22.98 21.60
C THR A 490 10.90 -22.66 21.98
N ARG A 491 10.38 -21.53 21.50
CA ARG A 491 9.04 -21.03 21.80
C ARG A 491 8.26 -20.75 20.52
N LEU A 492 6.98 -21.12 20.51
CA LEU A 492 6.00 -20.59 19.57
C LEU A 492 5.28 -19.43 20.24
N VAL A 493 5.30 -18.25 19.61
CA VAL A 493 4.68 -17.04 20.15
C VAL A 493 3.69 -16.45 19.15
N ARG A 494 2.64 -15.83 19.69
CA ARG A 494 1.75 -14.89 19.00
C ARG A 494 2.07 -13.48 19.51
N THR A 495 2.49 -12.59 18.62
CA THR A 495 2.78 -11.20 18.97
C THR A 495 1.65 -10.29 18.48
N LEU A 496 1.00 -9.58 19.41
CA LEU A 496 0.04 -8.50 19.13
C LEU A 496 0.33 -7.35 20.09
N GLY A 497 1.31 -6.52 19.74
CA GLY A 497 1.91 -5.52 20.65
C GLY A 497 2.79 -6.15 21.74
N ASN A 498 2.29 -7.19 22.40
CA ASN A 498 3.02 -8.04 23.35
C ASN A 498 3.02 -9.50 22.88
N ASP A 499 3.98 -10.28 23.38
CA ASP A 499 4.07 -11.71 23.12
C ASP A 499 3.11 -12.51 24.01
N THR A 500 2.44 -13.49 23.42
CA THR A 500 1.77 -14.60 24.09
C THR A 500 2.49 -15.89 23.71
N VAL A 501 3.03 -16.62 24.68
CA VAL A 501 3.64 -17.94 24.43
C VAL A 501 2.53 -18.96 24.23
N LEU A 502 2.54 -19.63 23.07
CA LEU A 502 1.58 -20.68 22.72
C LEU A 502 2.11 -22.07 23.10
N ALA A 503 3.42 -22.28 22.96
CA ALA A 503 4.13 -23.49 23.39
C ALA A 503 5.60 -23.18 23.64
N GLU A 504 6.25 -24.02 24.46
CA GLU A 504 7.67 -23.91 24.82
C GLU A 504 8.27 -25.30 25.02
N THR A 505 9.53 -25.48 24.59
CA THR A 505 10.33 -26.69 24.83
C THR A 505 11.75 -26.33 25.25
N ASN A 506 12.43 -27.26 25.93
CA ASN A 506 13.81 -27.12 26.40
C ASN A 506 14.85 -27.51 25.33
N VAL A 507 14.60 -27.09 24.09
CA VAL A 507 15.52 -27.29 22.95
C VAL A 507 16.03 -25.92 22.54
N GLY A 508 17.29 -25.63 22.80
CA GLY A 508 17.95 -24.38 22.42
C GLY A 508 18.96 -24.54 21.28
N TRP A 509 19.52 -23.42 20.85
CA TRP A 509 20.62 -23.38 19.90
C TRP A 509 21.98 -23.42 20.61
N CYS A 510 23.05 -23.51 19.81
CA CYS A 510 24.42 -23.37 20.28
C CYS A 510 25.07 -22.25 19.49
N PHE A 511 25.87 -21.43 20.16
CA PHE A 511 26.59 -20.32 19.55
C PHE A 511 27.40 -20.79 18.32
N GLY A 512 27.26 -20.07 17.20
CA GLY A 512 28.03 -20.29 15.97
C GLY A 512 27.67 -21.55 15.17
N ARG A 513 26.70 -22.35 15.62
CA ARG A 513 26.25 -23.54 14.88
C ARG A 513 25.08 -23.19 13.96
N PRO A 514 25.11 -23.57 12.67
CA PRO A 514 23.98 -23.36 11.77
C PRO A 514 22.81 -24.30 12.10
N TYR A 515 21.59 -23.78 11.98
CA TYR A 515 20.33 -24.49 12.16
C TYR A 515 19.39 -24.21 11.01
N GLU A 516 18.75 -25.25 10.46
CA GLU A 516 17.62 -25.07 9.55
C GLU A 516 16.33 -24.99 10.38
N LEU A 517 15.80 -23.78 10.52
CA LEU A 517 14.53 -23.54 11.20
C LEU A 517 13.40 -23.59 10.19
N THR A 518 12.32 -24.29 10.54
CA THR A 518 11.10 -24.33 9.72
C THR A 518 9.88 -24.09 10.59
N LEU A 519 8.98 -23.23 10.12
CA LEU A 519 7.70 -22.95 10.75
C LEU A 519 6.61 -23.10 9.71
N ARG A 520 5.74 -24.08 9.93
CA ARG A 520 4.57 -24.35 9.10
C ARG A 520 3.32 -23.85 9.80
N ILE A 521 2.45 -23.18 9.05
CA ILE A 521 1.12 -22.78 9.50
C ILE A 521 0.07 -23.23 8.51
N ILE A 522 -0.93 -23.96 9.00
CA ILE A 522 -2.10 -24.42 8.23
C ILE A 522 -3.34 -24.17 9.08
N GLY A 523 -4.28 -23.37 8.57
CA GLY A 523 -5.42 -22.90 9.35
C GLY A 523 -4.92 -22.15 10.59
N ASN A 524 -5.12 -22.73 11.77
CA ASN A 524 -4.63 -22.18 13.04
C ASN A 524 -3.54 -23.02 13.73
N GLN A 525 -3.03 -24.06 13.04
CA GLN A 525 -2.04 -24.99 13.59
C GLN A 525 -0.64 -24.56 13.18
N LEU A 526 0.27 -24.49 14.16
CA LEU A 526 1.68 -24.16 13.98
C LEU A 526 2.54 -25.37 14.32
N VAL A 527 3.49 -25.69 13.44
CA VAL A 527 4.49 -26.74 13.68
C VAL A 527 5.88 -26.17 13.41
N GLY A 528 6.72 -26.17 14.44
CA GLY A 528 8.11 -25.75 14.41
C GLY A 528 9.05 -26.95 14.30
N LEU A 529 9.98 -26.89 13.37
CA LEU A 529 11.01 -27.92 13.13
C LEU A 529 12.41 -27.29 13.20
N ILE A 530 13.36 -28.06 13.73
CA ILE A 530 14.79 -27.75 13.74
C ILE A 530 15.52 -28.88 13.03
N ASN A 531 16.26 -28.57 11.96
CA ASN A 531 16.98 -29.54 11.12
C ASN A 531 16.06 -30.67 10.61
N SER A 532 14.88 -30.29 10.11
CA SER A 532 13.81 -31.18 9.64
C SER A 532 13.13 -32.08 10.70
N GLU A 533 13.52 -31.99 11.97
CA GLU A 533 12.85 -32.70 13.06
C GLU A 533 11.80 -31.79 13.73
N PRO A 534 10.53 -32.23 13.89
CA PRO A 534 9.53 -31.47 14.61
C PRO A 534 9.87 -31.41 16.10
N VAL A 535 10.00 -30.18 16.63
CA VAL A 535 10.39 -29.94 18.02
C VAL A 535 9.31 -29.26 18.86
N ILE A 536 8.33 -28.61 18.22
CA ILE A 536 7.28 -27.86 18.91
C ILE A 536 6.04 -27.75 18.04
N GLU A 537 4.86 -27.79 18.66
CA GLU A 537 3.58 -27.57 18.00
C GLU A 537 2.64 -26.77 18.91
N ALA A 538 1.76 -25.98 18.30
CA ALA A 538 0.73 -25.23 19.00
C ALA A 538 -0.44 -24.89 18.07
N ALA A 539 -1.55 -24.43 18.65
CA ALA A 539 -2.67 -23.86 17.92
C ALA A 539 -3.02 -22.49 18.48
N ASP A 540 -3.48 -21.56 17.62
CA ASP A 540 -4.13 -20.32 18.06
C ASP A 540 -5.65 -20.47 17.92
N PRO A 541 -6.40 -20.75 19.00
CA PRO A 541 -7.85 -20.97 18.91
C PRO A 541 -8.60 -19.74 18.42
N ASP A 542 -8.04 -18.54 18.64
CA ASP A 542 -8.65 -17.27 18.22
C ASP A 542 -8.44 -16.99 16.72
N HIS A 543 -7.58 -17.76 16.05
CA HIS A 543 -7.19 -17.56 14.65
C HIS A 543 -6.82 -16.10 14.35
N THR A 544 -6.00 -15.50 15.22
CA THR A 544 -5.76 -14.05 15.29
C THR A 544 -5.25 -13.45 13.98
N PHE A 545 -4.41 -14.17 13.24
CA PHE A 545 -3.90 -13.74 11.94
C PHE A 545 -4.25 -14.78 10.87
N GLU A 546 -5.10 -14.40 9.91
CA GLU A 546 -5.52 -15.26 8.80
C GLU A 546 -4.44 -15.42 7.70
N GLY A 547 -3.58 -14.41 7.55
CA GLY A 547 -2.50 -14.42 6.57
C GLY A 547 -1.44 -13.34 6.83
N GLY A 548 -0.35 -13.35 6.07
CA GLY A 548 0.77 -12.42 6.20
C GLY A 548 2.09 -13.01 5.70
N GLY A 549 3.10 -12.15 5.57
CA GLY A 549 4.42 -12.54 5.06
C GLY A 549 5.25 -13.34 6.06
N ILE A 550 6.50 -13.61 5.67
CA ILE A 550 7.52 -14.15 6.56
C ILE A 550 8.29 -13.03 7.26
N ALA A 551 8.89 -13.36 8.40
CA ALA A 551 9.87 -12.51 9.04
C ALA A 551 11.12 -13.30 9.42
N LEU A 552 12.30 -12.70 9.22
CA LEU A 552 13.52 -13.11 9.91
C LEU A 552 13.66 -12.26 11.17
N ILE A 553 13.96 -12.91 12.30
CA ILE A 553 13.89 -12.27 13.62
C ILE A 553 15.24 -12.36 14.31
N CYS A 554 15.71 -11.22 14.83
CA CYS A 554 16.86 -11.14 15.73
C CYS A 554 16.49 -10.34 16.97
N GLU A 555 16.77 -10.90 18.13
CA GLU A 555 16.58 -10.26 19.43
C GLU A 555 17.94 -10.04 20.07
N GLU A 556 18.36 -8.78 20.15
CA GLU A 556 19.62 -8.30 20.76
C GLU A 556 20.85 -9.15 20.40
N GLY A 557 21.47 -8.87 19.26
CA GLY A 557 22.72 -9.47 18.82
C GLY A 557 22.80 -9.62 17.29
N ARG A 558 23.52 -10.65 16.83
CA ARG A 558 23.71 -10.92 15.40
C ARG A 558 23.30 -12.34 14.99
N ILE A 559 22.65 -12.47 13.85
CA ILE A 559 22.33 -13.75 13.20
C ILE A 559 22.70 -13.66 11.72
N GLY A 560 23.43 -14.64 11.21
CA GLY A 560 23.60 -14.84 9.77
C GLY A 560 22.48 -15.71 9.23
N CYS A 561 21.97 -15.41 8.03
CA CYS A 561 20.96 -16.21 7.35
C CYS A 561 21.43 -16.50 5.93
N ASP A 562 21.58 -17.79 5.62
CA ASP A 562 22.14 -18.27 4.36
C ASP A 562 21.09 -18.28 3.25
N SER A 563 19.87 -18.72 3.54
CA SER A 563 18.78 -18.75 2.57
C SER A 563 17.43 -18.85 3.27
N VAL A 564 16.37 -18.49 2.54
CA VAL A 564 14.99 -18.61 2.99
C VAL A 564 14.15 -19.31 1.92
N ARG A 565 13.21 -20.15 2.31
CA ARG A 565 12.27 -20.83 1.41
C ARG A 565 10.84 -20.69 1.92
N VAL A 566 9.90 -20.44 1.02
CA VAL A 566 8.46 -20.41 1.30
C VAL A 566 7.76 -21.33 0.31
N ARG A 567 6.86 -22.20 0.78
CA ARG A 567 6.09 -23.15 -0.04
C ARG A 567 4.77 -23.58 0.59
#